data_AF-R5C6L6-F1
#
_entry.id   AF-R5C6L6-F1
#
_cell.length_a   1.000
_cell.length_b   1.000
_cell.length_c   1.000
_cell.angle_alpha   90.00
_cell.angle_beta   90.00
_cell.angle_gamma   90.00
#
_symmetry.space_group_name_H-M   'P 1'
#
loop_
_entity.id
_entity.type
_entity.pdbx_description
1 polymer ?
#
loop_
_entity_poly.entity_id
_entity_poly.type
_entity_poly.pdbx_seq_one_letter_code
_entity_poly.pdbx_strand_id
1 'polypeptide(L)'
;MARKKNVQFLLRTDEHDANEIRKKITDSGLSQQDYLLKAALGANITDPTPFRELLKEYKQQGVNLNQIAKTVNLGHTDSAEMIKIMNEIEKERKKVWQLLKQFTQVQA
;
A
#
# COMPACT_ATOMS: atom_id res chain seq x y z
N MET A 1 18.18 -26.36 3.84
CA MET A 1 16.80 -26.20 3.33
C MET A 1 16.85 -25.89 1.85
N ALA A 2 16.13 -26.62 1.00
CA ALA A 2 16.12 -26.38 -0.44
C ALA A 2 15.44 -25.03 -0.77
N ARG A 3 15.95 -24.32 -1.78
CA ARG A 3 15.42 -23.01 -2.20
C ARG A 3 14.01 -23.19 -2.78
N LYS A 4 13.02 -22.48 -2.25
CA LYS A 4 11.59 -22.64 -2.59
C LYS A 4 11.23 -22.28 -4.05
N LYS A 5 12.07 -21.49 -4.73
CA LYS A 5 11.97 -21.14 -6.16
C LYS A 5 13.31 -21.46 -6.83
N ASN A 6 13.41 -22.61 -7.51
CA ASN A 6 14.66 -23.13 -8.09
C ASN A 6 14.67 -23.22 -9.63
N VAL A 7 13.54 -22.96 -10.29
CA VAL A 7 13.43 -22.91 -11.76
C VAL A 7 13.72 -21.50 -12.26
N GLN A 8 14.51 -21.38 -13.33
CA GLN A 8 14.89 -20.11 -13.95
C GLN A 8 14.35 -20.02 -15.38
N PHE A 9 13.92 -18.82 -15.77
CA PHE A 9 13.56 -18.47 -17.14
C PHE A 9 14.47 -17.32 -17.60
N LEU A 10 15.01 -17.42 -18.81
CA LEU A 10 15.85 -16.39 -19.40
C LEU A 10 15.04 -15.65 -20.48
N LEU A 11 14.95 -14.32 -20.38
CA LEU A 11 14.32 -13.46 -21.37
C LEU A 11 15.38 -12.59 -22.02
N ARG A 12 15.51 -12.67 -23.36
CA ARG A 12 16.30 -11.73 -24.15
C ARG A 12 15.35 -10.72 -24.80
N THR A 13 15.76 -9.46 -24.79
CA THR A 13 14.97 -8.34 -25.29
C THR A 13 15.93 -7.21 -25.69
N ASP A 14 15.44 -6.21 -26.40
CA ASP A 14 16.23 -5.02 -26.74
C ASP A 14 16.24 -3.99 -25.59
N GLU A 15 17.00 -2.90 -25.74
CA GLU A 15 17.09 -1.86 -24.72
C GLU A 15 15.77 -1.12 -24.48
N HIS A 16 14.97 -0.95 -25.53
CA HIS A 16 13.71 -0.24 -25.46
C HIS A 16 12.73 -0.99 -24.57
N ASP A 17 12.51 -2.27 -24.88
CA ASP A 17 11.59 -3.14 -24.15
C ASP A 17 12.09 -3.42 -22.72
N ALA A 18 13.41 -3.54 -22.53
CA ALA A 18 14.00 -3.66 -21.19
C ALA A 18 13.67 -2.44 -20.31
N ASN A 19 13.71 -1.23 -20.88
CA ASN A 19 13.40 0.00 -20.15
C ASN A 19 11.91 0.11 -19.82
N GLU A 20 11.04 -0.25 -20.76
CA GLU A 20 9.59 -0.32 -20.52
C GLU A 20 9.24 -1.31 -19.41
N ILE A 21 9.85 -2.50 -19.41
CA ILE A 21 9.66 -3.50 -18.35
C ILE A 21 10.13 -2.96 -16.99
N ARG A 22 11.31 -2.33 -16.93
CA ARG A 22 11.84 -1.73 -15.68
C ARG A 22 10.93 -0.64 -15.12
N LYS A 23 10.36 0.20 -16.00
CA LYS A 23 9.40 1.22 -15.61
C LYS A 23 8.16 0.59 -14.99
N LYS A 24 7.55 -0.40 -15.65
CA LYS A 24 6.36 -1.09 -15.12
C LYS A 24 6.61 -1.83 -13.81
N ILE A 25 7.80 -2.43 -13.63
CA ILE A 25 8.22 -3.02 -12.35
C ILE A 25 8.23 -1.95 -11.26
N THR A 26 8.85 -0.80 -11.54
CA THR A 26 8.98 0.32 -10.60
C THR A 26 7.61 0.87 -10.22
N ASP A 27 6.76 1.13 -11.20
CA ASP A 27 5.42 1.67 -11.00
C ASP A 27 4.55 0.69 -10.18
N SER A 28 4.65 -0.62 -10.44
CA SER A 28 3.91 -1.64 -9.69
C SER A 28 4.27 -1.77 -8.20
N GLY A 29 5.45 -1.29 -7.79
CA GLY A 29 6.00 -1.50 -6.45
C GLY A 29 6.38 -2.95 -6.10
N LEU A 30 6.38 -3.86 -7.08
CA LEU A 30 6.77 -5.27 -6.90
C LEU A 30 8.27 -5.48 -7.15
N SER A 31 8.81 -6.57 -6.60
CA SER A 31 10.14 -7.04 -7.01
C SER A 31 10.10 -7.45 -8.49
N GLN A 32 11.23 -7.33 -9.21
CA GLN A 32 11.32 -7.77 -10.62
C GLN A 32 10.86 -9.22 -10.80
N GLN A 33 11.25 -10.12 -9.90
CA GLN A 33 10.85 -11.53 -9.98
C GLN A 33 9.34 -11.71 -9.82
N ASP A 34 8.72 -11.05 -8.83
CA ASP A 34 7.29 -11.20 -8.59
C ASP A 34 6.46 -10.50 -9.67
N TYR A 35 6.91 -9.34 -10.17
CA TYR A 35 6.28 -8.66 -11.30
C TYR A 35 6.27 -9.56 -12.54
N LEU A 36 7.44 -10.06 -12.97
CA LEU A 36 7.57 -10.88 -14.17
C LEU A 36 6.78 -12.18 -14.06
N LEU A 37 6.80 -12.81 -12.88
CA LEU A 37 6.04 -14.04 -12.65
C LEU A 37 4.53 -13.78 -12.70
N LYS A 38 4.05 -12.72 -12.03
CA LYS A 38 2.64 -12.33 -12.08
C LYS A 38 2.18 -11.97 -13.50
N ALA A 39 3.00 -11.22 -14.23
CA ALA A 39 2.73 -10.83 -15.60
C ALA A 39 2.64 -12.06 -16.51
N ALA A 40 3.60 -12.99 -16.41
CA ALA A 40 3.62 -14.23 -17.18
C ALA A 40 2.45 -15.17 -16.84
N LEU A 41 1.95 -15.12 -15.60
CA LEU A 41 0.76 -15.87 -15.15
C LEU A 41 -0.56 -15.15 -15.42
N GLY A 42 -0.54 -13.98 -16.09
CA GLY A 42 -1.75 -13.21 -16.42
C GLY A 42 -2.44 -12.58 -15.21
N ALA A 43 -1.75 -12.40 -14.09
CA ALA A 43 -2.31 -11.73 -12.92
C ALA A 43 -2.51 -10.23 -13.20
N ASN A 44 -3.59 -9.67 -12.65
CA ASN A 44 -3.82 -8.23 -12.73
C ASN A 44 -2.82 -7.48 -11.85
N ILE A 45 -1.89 -6.74 -12.47
CA ILE A 45 -0.91 -5.90 -11.78
C ILE A 45 -1.39 -4.46 -11.85
N THR A 46 -1.94 -3.99 -10.74
CA THR A 46 -2.42 -2.60 -10.61
C THR A 46 -1.27 -1.71 -10.14
N ASP A 47 -1.09 -0.56 -10.78
CA ASP A 47 -0.21 0.50 -10.30
C ASP A 47 -0.81 1.13 -9.03
N PRO A 48 -0.17 1.01 -7.86
CA PRO A 48 -0.64 1.63 -6.63
C PRO A 48 -0.33 3.14 -6.55
N THR A 49 0.41 3.71 -7.51
CA THR A 49 0.82 5.12 -7.51
C THR A 49 -0.35 6.09 -7.35
N PRO A 50 -1.50 5.92 -8.04
CA PRO A 50 -2.68 6.75 -7.81
C PRO A 50 -3.14 6.71 -6.35
N PHE A 51 -3.02 5.56 -5.66
CA PHE A 51 -3.47 5.39 -4.28
C PHE A 51 -2.39 5.64 -3.22
N ARG A 52 -1.19 6.10 -3.60
CA ARG A 52 -0.05 6.18 -2.68
C ARG A 52 -0.35 6.99 -1.42
N GLU A 53 -0.97 8.17 -1.57
CA GLU A 53 -1.35 9.01 -0.43
C GLU A 53 -2.46 8.36 0.41
N LEU A 54 -3.44 7.70 -0.23
CA LEU A 54 -4.49 6.97 0.47
C LEU A 54 -3.92 5.80 1.29
N LEU A 55 -2.97 5.04 0.74
CA LEU A 55 -2.29 3.94 1.42
C LEU A 55 -1.45 4.43 2.61
N LYS A 56 -0.84 5.61 2.50
CA LYS A 56 -0.10 6.25 3.60
C LYS A 56 -1.04 6.61 4.75
N GLU A 57 -2.17 7.25 4.44
CA GLU A 57 -3.20 7.56 5.44
C GLU A 57 -3.77 6.28 6.08
N TYR A 58 -4.04 5.24 5.30
CA TYR A 58 -4.51 3.95 5.80
C TYR A 58 -3.53 3.33 6.81
N LYS A 59 -2.22 3.38 6.51
CA LYS A 59 -1.19 2.92 7.44
C LYS A 59 -1.20 3.73 8.74
N GLN A 60 -1.37 5.05 8.65
CA GLN A 60 -1.43 5.93 9.83
C GLN A 60 -2.63 5.61 10.73
N GLN A 61 -3.80 5.37 10.12
CA GLN A 61 -4.98 4.92 10.86
C GLN A 61 -4.74 3.59 11.60
N GLY A 62 -4.04 2.64 10.96
CA GLY A 62 -3.64 1.38 11.60
C GLY A 62 -2.73 1.58 12.82
N VAL A 63 -1.83 2.57 12.78
CA VAL A 63 -0.98 2.94 13.92
C VAL A 63 -1.82 3.49 15.07
N ASN A 64 -2.75 4.40 14.77
CA ASN A 64 -3.62 5.00 15.78
C ASN A 64 -4.55 3.96 16.44
N LEU A 65 -5.11 3.05 15.65
CA LEU A 65 -5.91 1.92 16.18
C LEU A 65 -5.07 1.02 17.10
N ASN A 66 -3.83 0.73 16.73
CA ASN A 66 -2.93 -0.06 17.57
C ASN A 66 -2.56 0.67 18.88
N GLN A 67 -2.46 1.99 18.86
CA GLN A 67 -2.26 2.79 20.08
C GLN A 67 -3.47 2.70 21.00
N ILE A 68 -4.70 2.87 20.49
CA ILE A 68 -5.93 2.67 21.28
C ILE A 68 -5.95 1.27 21.89
N ALA A 69 -5.71 0.24 21.09
CA ALA A 69 -5.74 -1.14 21.57
C ALA A 69 -4.76 -1.35 22.73
N LYS A 70 -3.56 -0.79 22.65
CA LYS A 70 -2.56 -0.85 23.73
C LYS A 70 -3.02 -0.09 24.97
N THR A 71 -3.50 1.14 24.82
CA THR A 71 -3.96 1.98 25.95
C THR A 71 -5.12 1.31 26.71
N VAL A 72 -6.09 0.76 25.98
CA VAL A 72 -7.21 -0.01 26.56
C VAL A 72 -6.71 -1.29 27.25
N ASN A 73 -5.83 -2.06 26.59
CA ASN A 73 -5.30 -3.31 27.16
C ASN A 73 -4.46 -3.09 28.43
N LEU A 74 -3.80 -1.93 28.56
CA LEU A 74 -2.99 -1.59 29.74
C LEU A 74 -3.82 -1.04 30.90
N GLY A 75 -5.15 -0.89 30.75
CA GLY A 75 -6.02 -0.31 31.79
C GLY A 75 -5.81 1.19 32.03
N HIS A 76 -5.04 1.86 31.17
CA HIS A 76 -4.81 3.30 31.23
C HIS A 76 -5.98 4.03 30.55
N THR A 77 -7.05 4.24 31.29
CA THR A 77 -8.20 5.05 30.85
C THR A 77 -8.04 6.49 31.34
N ASP A 78 -6.92 7.14 31.02
CA ASP A 78 -6.88 8.59 31.16
C ASP A 78 -7.77 9.19 30.06
N SER A 79 -8.93 9.67 30.47
CA SER A 79 -10.00 10.11 29.57
C SER A 79 -9.54 11.24 28.65
N ALA A 80 -8.55 12.04 29.05
CA ALA A 80 -7.98 13.11 28.24
C ALA A 80 -7.11 12.60 27.07
N GLU A 81 -6.28 11.60 27.31
CA GLU A 81 -5.45 10.98 26.27
C GLU A 81 -6.32 10.26 25.24
N MET A 82 -7.37 9.56 25.71
CA MET A 82 -8.33 8.89 24.84
C MET A 82 -9.11 9.88 23.96
N ILE A 83 -9.55 11.02 24.52
CA ILE A 83 -10.21 12.10 23.73
C ILE A 83 -9.27 12.66 22.67
N LYS A 84 -7.97 12.83 22.98
CA LYS A 84 -6.98 13.29 22.00
C LYS A 84 -6.84 12.32 20.83
N ILE A 85 -6.68 11.03 21.11
CA ILE A 85 -6.56 10.00 20.07
C ILE A 85 -7.83 9.93 19.21
N MET A 86 -9.01 10.00 19.83
CA MET A 86 -10.29 10.02 19.10
C MET A 86 -10.41 11.22 18.16
N ASN A 87 -9.94 12.41 18.57
CA ASN A 87 -9.91 13.60 17.73
C ASN A 87 -8.94 13.47 16.55
N GLU A 88 -7.80 12.82 16.73
CA GLU A 88 -6.84 12.55 15.65
C GLU A 88 -7.42 11.58 14.62
N ILE A 89 -8.07 10.51 15.08
CA ILE A 89 -8.77 9.55 14.20
C ILE A 89 -9.88 10.24 13.42
N GLU A 90 -10.67 11.12 14.04
CA GLU A 90 -11.72 11.87 13.36
C GLU A 90 -11.17 12.78 12.25
N LYS A 91 -10.01 13.41 12.48
CA LYS A 91 -9.33 14.23 11.46
C LYS A 91 -8.83 13.38 10.30
N GLU A 92 -8.17 12.26 10.58
CA GLU A 92 -7.67 11.33 9.56
C GLU A 92 -8.83 10.73 8.74
N ARG A 93 -9.93 10.38 9.40
CA ARG A 93 -11.16 9.89 8.73
C ARG A 93 -11.68 10.90 7.71
N LYS A 94 -11.76 12.18 8.09
CA LYS A 94 -12.20 13.26 7.19
C LYS A 94 -11.23 13.45 6.02
N LYS A 95 -9.92 13.36 6.26
CA LYS A 95 -8.90 13.47 5.22
C LYS A 95 -9.00 12.32 4.21
N VAL A 96 -9.15 11.09 4.68
CA VAL A 96 -9.38 9.92 3.81
C VAL A 96 -10.64 10.09 2.98
N TRP A 97 -11.74 10.57 3.57
CA TRP A 97 -12.97 10.84 2.83
C TRP A 97 -12.77 11.88 1.71
N GLN A 98 -12.03 12.96 1.96
CA GLN A 98 -11.74 13.99 0.96
C GLN A 98 -10.90 13.44 -0.20
N LEU A 99 -9.85 12.66 0.11
CA LEU A 99 -9.02 12.01 -0.91
C LEU A 99 -9.86 11.05 -1.76
N LEU A 100 -10.67 10.20 -1.13
CA LEU A 100 -11.58 9.28 -1.85
C LEU A 100 -12.53 10.03 -2.78
N LYS A 101 -13.14 11.13 -2.31
CA LYS A 101 -14.03 11.96 -3.13
C LYS A 101 -13.29 12.51 -4.36
N GLN A 102 -12.09 13.04 -4.19
CA GLN A 102 -11.27 13.54 -5.30
C GLN A 102 -10.96 12.42 -6.31
N PHE A 103 -10.57 11.23 -5.86
CA PHE A 103 -10.32 10.10 -6.75
C PHE A 103 -11.55 9.69 -7.55
N THR A 104 -12.73 9.61 -6.91
CA THR A 104 -13.97 9.23 -7.60
C THR A 104 -14.49 10.29 -8.58
N GLN A 105 -14.18 11.57 -8.36
CA GLN A 105 -14.58 12.67 -9.24
C GLN A 105 -13.67 12.83 -10.46
N VAL A 106 -12.40 12.39 -10.37
CA VAL A 106 -11.45 12.39 -11.49
C VAL A 106 -11.68 11.22 -12.46
N GLN A 107 -12.40 10.18 -12.03
CA GLN A 107 -12.67 8.98 -12.81
C GLN A 107 -14.04 8.97 -13.52
N ALA A 108 -14.82 10.06 -13.45
CA ALA A 108 -16.11 10.25 -14.11
C ALA A 108 -15.98 11.28 -15.25
#